data_AF-A0A967SUR3-F1
#
_entry.id   AF-A0A967SUR3-F1
#
_cell.length_a   1.000
_cell.length_b   1.000
_cell.length_c   1.000
_cell.angle_alpha   90.00
_cell.angle_beta   90.00
_cell.angle_gamma   90.00
#
_symmetry.space_group_name_H-M   'P 1'
#
loop_
_entity.id
_entity.type
_entity.pdbx_description
1 polymer ?
#
loop_
_entity_poly.entity_id
_entity_poly.type
_entity_poly.pdbx_seq_one_letter_code
_entity_poly.pdbx_strand_id
1 'polypeptide(L)'
;DVGIPLAKWVSSGSRQHTNKRGRTDDSDYIKRAEQKFNEGFDYVLFGHLHRPALKKMGDKIYVNLGDWMKLFTYAVFDGEELELLKWEK
;
A
#
# COMPACT_ATOMS: atom_id res chain seq x y z
N ASP A 1 -16.55 -35.11 -13.17
CA ASP A 1 -15.48 -34.10 -13.18
C ASP A 1 -16.09 -32.68 -13.13
N VAL A 2 -16.48 -32.24 -11.93
CA VAL A 2 -17.14 -30.93 -11.70
C VAL A 2 -16.20 -29.89 -11.10
N GLY A 3 -14.99 -30.29 -10.70
CA GLY A 3 -14.04 -29.42 -10.01
C GLY A 3 -13.35 -28.42 -10.93
N ILE A 4 -13.01 -28.82 -12.16
CA ILE A 4 -12.33 -27.94 -13.12
C ILE A 4 -13.23 -26.76 -13.55
N PRO A 5 -14.53 -26.97 -13.88
CA PRO A 5 -15.43 -25.85 -14.15
C PRO A 5 -15.62 -24.90 -12.95
N LEU A 6 -15.73 -25.45 -11.74
CA LEU A 6 -15.89 -24.66 -10.51
C LEU A 6 -14.65 -23.80 -10.22
N ALA A 7 -13.46 -24.39 -10.36
CA ALA A 7 -12.19 -23.69 -10.18
C ALA A 7 -11.99 -22.57 -11.21
N LYS A 8 -12.40 -22.79 -12.47
CA LYS A 8 -12.37 -21.76 -13.51
C LYS A 8 -13.35 -20.62 -13.22
N TRP A 9 -14.53 -20.90 -12.67
CA TRP A 9 -15.52 -19.87 -12.31
C TRP A 9 -15.07 -19.01 -11.13
N VAL A 10 -14.58 -19.64 -10.07
CA VAL A 10 -14.05 -18.94 -8.88
C VAL A 10 -12.80 -18.10 -9.24
N SER A 11 -11.91 -18.62 -10.09
CA SER A 11 -10.68 -17.90 -10.49
C SER A 11 -10.88 -16.85 -11.59
N SER A 12 -11.91 -16.97 -12.43
CA SER A 12 -12.20 -15.97 -13.47
C SER A 12 -12.89 -14.73 -12.89
N GLY A 13 -13.76 -14.90 -11.89
CA GLY A 13 -14.44 -13.80 -11.20
C GLY A 13 -13.47 -12.83 -10.51
N SER A 14 -12.39 -13.34 -9.90
CA SER A 14 -11.36 -12.51 -9.27
C SER A 14 -10.50 -11.73 -10.29
N ARG A 15 -10.25 -12.32 -11.46
CA ARG A 15 -9.46 -11.69 -12.54
C ARG A 15 -10.23 -10.57 -13.25
N GLN A 16 -11.54 -10.71 -13.41
CA GLN A 16 -12.38 -9.67 -14.02
C GLN A 16 -12.56 -8.44 -13.11
N HIS A 17 -12.56 -8.61 -11.78
CA HIS A 17 -12.56 -7.51 -10.81
C HIS A 17 -11.20 -6.79 -10.70
N THR A 18 -10.10 -7.52 -10.92
CA THR A 18 -8.74 -6.96 -10.89
C THR A 18 -8.36 -6.23 -12.17
N ASN A 19 -8.79 -6.69 -13.36
CA ASN A 19 -8.51 -6.01 -14.64
C ASN A 19 -9.32 -4.71 -14.86
N LYS A 20 -10.44 -4.49 -14.16
CA LYS A 20 -11.19 -3.21 -14.21
C LYS A 20 -10.62 -2.13 -13.30
N ARG A 21 -9.71 -2.47 -12.38
CA ARG A 21 -8.96 -1.49 -11.60
C ARG A 21 -7.86 -0.94 -12.48
N GLY A 22 -8.18 0.11 -13.25
CA GLY A 22 -7.17 1.00 -13.80
C GLY A 22 -6.18 1.39 -12.71
N ARG A 23 -4.89 1.48 -13.09
CA ARG A 23 -3.73 1.92 -12.31
C ARG A 23 -4.03 2.10 -10.81
N THR A 24 -3.69 1.10 -10.00
CA THR A 24 -3.87 1.11 -8.53
C THR A 24 -3.64 2.51 -7.97
N ASP A 25 -4.71 3.19 -7.58
CA ASP A 25 -4.66 4.56 -7.10
C ASP A 25 -4.41 4.54 -5.60
N ASP A 26 -3.50 5.38 -5.13
CA ASP A 26 -3.17 5.50 -3.70
C ASP A 26 -4.35 6.11 -2.92
N SER A 27 -5.40 6.60 -3.59
CA SER A 27 -6.56 7.23 -2.95
C SER A 27 -7.27 6.36 -1.92
N ASP A 28 -7.44 5.06 -2.17
CA ASP A 28 -8.06 4.14 -1.20
C ASP A 28 -7.19 3.98 0.06
N TYR A 29 -5.88 4.03 -0.10
CA TYR A 29 -4.91 3.94 0.99
C TYR A 29 -4.89 5.23 1.81
N ILE A 30 -4.92 6.38 1.13
CA ILE A 30 -5.01 7.69 1.79
C ILE A 30 -6.31 7.81 2.59
N LYS A 31 -7.46 7.41 2.03
CA LYS A 31 -8.74 7.43 2.76
C LYS A 31 -8.70 6.56 4.02
N ARG A 32 -8.05 5.40 3.95
CA ARG A 32 -7.84 4.55 5.13
C ARG A 32 -6.87 5.17 6.12
N ALA A 33 -5.83 5.84 5.64
CA ALA A 33 -4.92 6.60 6.50
C ALA A 33 -5.68 7.69 7.25
N GLU A 34 -6.53 8.45 6.58
CA GLU A 34 -7.39 9.47 7.19
C GLU A 34 -8.31 8.90 8.27
N GLN A 35 -8.88 7.72 8.05
CA GLN A 35 -9.66 7.02 9.10
C GLN A 35 -8.80 6.69 10.31
N LYS A 36 -7.59 6.14 10.12
CA LYS A 36 -6.66 5.85 11.22
C LYS A 36 -6.16 7.11 11.91
N PHE A 37 -5.94 8.18 11.17
CA PHE A 37 -5.65 9.48 11.73
C PHE A 37 -6.77 9.95 12.66
N ASN A 38 -8.05 9.75 12.29
CA ASN A 38 -9.18 10.09 13.15
C ASN A 38 -9.33 9.16 14.37
N GLU A 39 -8.78 7.95 14.32
CA GLU A 39 -8.69 7.03 15.46
C GLU A 39 -7.57 7.41 16.46
N GLY A 40 -6.75 8.42 16.16
CA GLY A 40 -5.69 8.93 17.05
C GLY A 40 -4.29 8.43 16.71
N PHE A 41 -4.08 7.83 15.53
CA PHE A 41 -2.74 7.48 15.06
C PHE A 41 -2.06 8.66 14.37
N ASP A 42 -0.77 8.86 14.64
CA ASP A 42 0.03 9.94 14.02
C ASP A 42 0.74 9.46 12.74
N TYR A 43 1.10 8.18 12.69
CA TYR A 43 1.80 7.55 11.58
C TYR A 43 0.99 6.38 11.03
N VAL A 44 0.78 6.34 9.71
CA VAL A 44 0.13 5.22 9.04
C VAL A 44 1.01 4.74 7.89
N LEU A 45 1.45 3.48 8.01
CA LEU A 45 2.32 2.83 7.04
C LEU A 45 1.54 1.78 6.25
N PHE A 46 1.70 1.81 4.95
CA PHE A 46 1.20 0.81 4.02
C PHE A 46 2.34 0.24 3.17
N GLY A 47 2.07 -0.91 2.57
CA GLY A 47 2.88 -1.48 1.51
C GLY A 47 1.96 -2.03 0.42
N HIS A 48 2.39 -3.09 -0.27
CA HIS A 48 1.64 -3.81 -1.32
C HIS A 48 1.54 -3.08 -2.67
N LEU A 49 1.53 -1.75 -2.69
CA LEU A 49 1.48 -0.98 -3.93
C LEU A 49 2.82 -0.94 -4.67
N HIS A 50 3.93 -1.31 -4.02
CA HIS A 50 5.29 -1.22 -4.56
C HIS A 50 5.62 0.18 -5.10
N ARG A 51 5.06 1.22 -4.46
CA ARG A 51 5.24 2.63 -4.83
C ARG A 51 5.63 3.41 -3.58
N PRO A 52 6.91 3.79 -3.45
CA PRO A 52 7.37 4.57 -2.32
C PRO A 52 6.70 5.93 -2.34
N ALA A 53 6.00 6.28 -1.26
CA ALA A 53 5.41 7.59 -1.07
C ALA A 53 5.47 7.96 0.41
N LEU A 54 5.84 9.21 0.69
CA LEU A 54 5.75 9.81 2.02
C LEU A 54 4.96 11.11 1.88
N LYS A 55 3.89 11.25 2.66
CA LYS A 55 3.02 12.43 2.61
C LYS A 55 2.73 12.92 4.02
N LYS A 56 3.08 14.18 4.28
CA LYS A 56 2.70 14.90 5.49
C LYS A 56 1.28 15.45 5.31
N MET A 57 0.41 15.20 6.29
CA MET A 57 -1.01 15.60 6.31
C MET A 57 -1.29 16.34 7.63
N GLY A 58 -0.74 17.55 7.74
CA GLY A 58 -0.61 18.26 9.02
C GLY A 58 0.52 17.64 9.85
N ASP A 59 0.25 17.35 11.12
CA ASP A 59 1.17 16.68 12.05
C ASP A 59 1.21 15.15 11.87
N LYS A 60 0.47 14.62 10.89
CA LYS A 60 0.34 13.18 10.64
C LYS A 60 1.09 12.78 9.39
N ILE A 61 1.63 11.56 9.38
CA ILE A 61 2.45 11.05 8.28
C ILE A 61 1.84 9.78 7.70
N TYR A 62 1.58 9.82 6.40
CA TYR A 62 1.28 8.65 5.58
C TYR A 62 2.55 8.20 4.88
N VAL A 63 2.85 6.90 4.97
CA VAL A 63 3.91 6.26 4.18
C VAL A 63 3.37 5.06 3.44
N ASN A 64 3.72 4.96 2.16
CA ASN A 64 3.59 3.77 1.36
C ASN A 64 5.00 3.26 1.04
N LEU A 65 5.29 2.03 1.41
CA LEU A 65 6.57 1.40 1.11
C LEU A 65 6.60 1.00 -0.36
N GLY A 66 7.78 1.16 -0.96
CA GLY A 66 8.07 0.63 -2.29
C GLY A 66 8.31 -0.88 -2.23
N ASP A 67 9.36 -1.32 -2.91
CA ASP A 67 9.74 -2.71 -2.96
C ASP A 67 11.23 -2.88 -2.73
N TRP A 68 11.60 -4.01 -2.15
CA TRP A 68 12.98 -4.39 -1.83
C TRP A 68 13.77 -5.04 -2.99
N MET A 69 13.20 -5.14 -4.20
CA MET A 69 13.84 -5.82 -5.34
C MET A 69 14.29 -4.85 -6.46
N LYS A 70 13.61 -3.72 -6.60
CA LYS A 70 13.79 -2.73 -7.66
C LYS A 70 14.04 -1.35 -7.08
N LEU A 71 13.18 -0.94 -6.15
CA LEU A 71 13.23 0.42 -5.58
C LEU A 71 14.10 0.50 -4.33
N PHE A 72 14.32 -0.64 -3.66
CA PHE A 72 15.13 -0.78 -2.44
C PHE A 72 14.79 0.24 -1.35
N THR A 73 13.50 0.55 -1.18
CA THR A 73 13.04 1.55 -0.20
C THR A 73 12.62 0.94 1.12
N TYR A 74 12.92 1.60 2.21
CA TYR A 74 12.57 1.21 3.57
C TYR A 74 12.23 2.44 4.41
N ALA A 75 11.38 2.27 5.43
CA ALA A 75 11.10 3.34 6.39
C ALA A 75 11.98 3.19 7.63
N VAL A 76 12.47 4.31 8.15
CA VAL A 76 13.19 4.40 9.43
C VAL A 76 12.39 5.29 10.36
N PHE A 77 12.24 4.84 11.60
CA PHE A 77 11.65 5.62 12.68
C PHE A 77 12.64 5.65 13.84
N ASP A 78 13.09 6.83 14.23
CA ASP A 78 14.08 7.03 15.29
C ASP A 78 13.46 7.27 16.68
N GLY A 79 12.13 7.36 16.76
CA GLY A 79 11.38 7.70 17.96
C GLY A 79 10.73 9.09 17.91
N GLU A 80 11.21 9.97 17.02
CA GLU A 80 10.70 11.33 16.82
C GLU A 80 10.19 11.52 15.38
N GLU A 81 10.99 11.12 14.39
CA GLU A 81 10.71 11.31 12.97
C GLU A 81 10.68 9.99 12.19
N LEU A 82 9.80 9.96 11.18
CA LEU A 82 9.65 8.85 10.26
C LEU A 82 10.08 9.25 8.86
N GLU A 83 11.12 8.58 8.35
CA GLU A 83 11.71 8.83 7.04
C GLU A 83 11.54 7.64 6.11
N LEU A 84 11.36 7.92 4.81
CA LEU A 84 11.35 6.91 3.76
C LEU A 84 12.67 7.00 2.98
N LEU A 85 13.56 6.05 3.23
CA LEU A 85 14.90 6.01 2.67
C LEU A 85 15.00 4.99 1.52
N LYS A 86 16.02 5.19 0.70
CA LYS A 86 16.41 4.25 -0.34
C LYS A 86 17.77 3.66 0.00
N TRP A 87 17.90 2.35 -0.14
CA TRP A 87 19.17 1.66 0.03
C TRP A 87 19.99 1.84 -1.24
N GLU A 88 21.10 2.56 -1.13
CA GLU A 88 22.13 2.66 -2.15
C GLU A 88 23.25 1.68 -1.82
N LYS A 89 23.71 0.93 -2.83
CA LYS A 89 24.77 -0.07 -2.70
C LYS A 89 26.14 0.56 -2.90
#